data_AF-A0A5B8V922-F1
#
_entry.id   AF-A0A5B8V922-F1
#
_cell.length_a   1.000
_cell.length_b   1.000
_cell.length_c   1.000
_cell.angle_alpha   90.00
_cell.angle_beta   90.00
_cell.angle_gamma   90.00
#
_symmetry.space_group_name_H-M   'P 1'
#
loop_
_entity.id
_entity.type
_entity.pdbx_description
1 polymer ?
#
loop_
_entity_poly.entity_id
_entity_poly.type
_entity_poly.pdbx_seq_one_letter_code
_entity_poly.pdbx_strand_id
1 'polypeptide(L)'
;MTVQKEGKRTVNRKLELYNLDVIISVGYRVKSKQGTQFRQWATQRLNDYLVKGYAINEKRLAEAENRFSELKQAIQLFDKVAHAKEISGSEAQGLLKVLNDFTTALDILDKYDHQALKIQKSKSKEVFRISYKEAIKAIEGLKNKFGGSALFGNEKDKSFKGSLNGIYQTFDGKDLYPSVEEKGAHLLYFVVKNHSFTDGNKRIAAFLFVFCYAAYFAFHSYALI
;
A
#
# COMPACT_ATOMS: atom_id res chain seq x y z
N MET A 1 -16.31 28.24 -0.57
CA MET A 1 -16.75 29.43 -1.31
C MET A 1 -16.22 29.30 -2.71
N THR A 2 -17.11 29.38 -3.70
CA THR A 2 -16.72 29.17 -5.10
C THR A 2 -17.17 30.40 -5.86
N VAL A 3 -16.23 31.08 -6.49
CA VAL A 3 -16.49 32.32 -7.22
C VAL A 3 -16.92 31.96 -8.63
N GLN A 4 -18.11 32.41 -9.04
CA GLN A 4 -18.58 32.31 -10.42
C GLN A 4 -18.79 33.71 -10.99
N LYS A 5 -18.46 33.88 -12.28
CA LYS A 5 -18.77 35.10 -13.04
C LYS A 5 -20.18 34.97 -13.61
N GLU A 6 -21.09 35.82 -13.13
CA GLU A 6 -22.43 35.99 -13.72
C GLU A 6 -22.47 37.35 -14.42
N GLY A 7 -22.35 37.33 -15.75
CA GLY A 7 -22.24 38.55 -16.56
C GLY A 7 -21.00 39.38 -16.21
N LYS A 8 -21.19 40.64 -15.78
CA LYS A 8 -20.10 41.56 -15.39
C LYS A 8 -19.76 41.53 -13.89
N ARG A 9 -20.44 40.72 -13.06
CA ARG A 9 -20.27 40.73 -11.61
C ARG A 9 -19.60 39.44 -11.11
N THR A 10 -18.71 39.61 -10.14
CA THR A 10 -18.05 38.52 -9.44
C THR A 10 -18.86 38.23 -8.16
N VAL A 11 -19.54 37.09 -8.10
CA VAL A 11 -20.43 36.75 -6.98
C VAL A 11 -19.82 35.60 -6.20
N ASN A 12 -19.69 35.78 -4.88
CA ASN A 12 -19.16 34.77 -3.98
C ASN A 12 -20.32 34.11 -3.22
N ARG A 13 -20.63 32.85 -3.54
CA ARG A 13 -21.73 32.11 -2.89
C ARG A 13 -21.18 31.00 -2.00
N LYS A 14 -21.89 30.76 -0.90
CA LYS A 14 -21.74 29.54 -0.09
C LYS A 14 -22.52 28.46 -0.84
N LEU A 15 -21.83 27.57 -1.55
CA LEU A 15 -22.47 26.43 -2.19
C LEU A 15 -22.87 25.46 -1.08
N GLU A 16 -24.17 25.18 -0.98
CA GLU A 16 -24.65 24.06 -0.19
C GLU A 16 -24.23 22.77 -0.89
N LEU A 17 -23.44 21.95 -0.19
CA LEU A 17 -23.10 20.62 -0.64
C LEU A 17 -24.27 19.71 -0.27
N TYR A 18 -25.02 19.27 -1.27
CA TYR A 18 -26.07 18.28 -1.06
C TYR A 18 -25.46 16.91 -0.82
N ASN A 19 -26.00 16.16 0.14
CA ASN A 19 -25.63 14.77 0.35
C ASN A 19 -26.12 13.91 -0.84
N LEU A 20 -25.56 12.70 -0.96
CA LEU A 20 -25.80 11.81 -2.09
C LEU A 20 -27.30 11.51 -2.28
N ASP A 21 -28.05 11.33 -1.19
CA ASP A 21 -29.48 11.00 -1.23
C ASP A 21 -30.32 12.13 -1.83
N VAL A 22 -30.00 13.38 -1.52
CA VAL A 22 -30.68 14.54 -2.10
C VAL A 22 -30.35 14.65 -3.59
N ILE A 23 -29.09 14.42 -3.98
CA ILE A 23 -28.67 14.47 -5.39
C ILE A 23 -29.38 13.38 -6.21
N ILE A 24 -29.46 12.15 -5.69
CA ILE A 24 -30.18 11.04 -6.34
C ILE A 24 -31.67 11.37 -6.44
N SER A 25 -32.29 11.82 -5.35
CA SER A 25 -33.72 12.14 -5.31
C SER A 25 -34.12 13.22 -6.32
N VAL A 26 -33.34 14.30 -6.41
CA VAL A 26 -33.57 15.38 -7.38
C VAL A 26 -33.25 14.92 -8.80
N GLY A 27 -32.14 14.21 -9.00
CA GLY A 27 -31.71 13.69 -10.30
C GLY A 27 -32.75 12.79 -10.96
N TYR A 28 -33.49 11.99 -10.18
CA TYR A 28 -34.58 11.16 -10.69
C TYR A 28 -35.85 11.96 -11.00
N ARG A 29 -36.11 13.07 -10.30
CA ARG A 29 -37.33 13.89 -10.47
C ARG A 29 -37.24 14.94 -11.60
N VAL A 30 -36.03 15.31 -12.03
CA VAL A 30 -35.84 16.35 -13.05
C VAL A 30 -35.95 15.78 -14.46
N LYS A 31 -36.75 16.44 -15.31
CA LYS A 31 -36.93 16.10 -16.73
C LYS A 31 -36.04 16.97 -17.62
N SER A 32 -34.74 16.67 -17.62
CA SER A 32 -33.75 17.33 -18.48
C SER A 32 -32.83 16.31 -19.18
N LYS A 33 -32.11 16.74 -20.22
CA LYS A 33 -31.09 15.92 -20.89
C LYS A 33 -30.02 15.45 -19.89
N GLN A 34 -29.58 16.37 -19.03
CA GLN A 34 -28.61 16.08 -17.95
C GLN A 34 -29.18 15.09 -16.92
N GLY A 35 -30.44 15.24 -16.51
CA GLY A 35 -31.10 14.29 -15.61
C GLY A 35 -31.23 12.89 -16.21
N THR A 36 -31.41 12.80 -17.53
CA THR A 36 -31.44 11.51 -18.25
C THR A 36 -30.07 10.84 -18.28
N GLN A 37 -29.00 11.60 -18.57
CA GLN A 37 -27.63 11.09 -18.49
C GLN A 37 -27.25 10.66 -17.07
N PHE A 38 -27.65 11.44 -16.05
CA PHE A 38 -27.44 11.09 -14.65
C PHE A 38 -28.14 9.77 -14.29
N ARG A 39 -29.41 9.58 -14.68
CA ARG A 39 -30.13 8.33 -14.42
C ARG A 39 -29.49 7.13 -15.10
N GLN A 40 -29.06 7.27 -16.35
CA GLN A 40 -28.32 6.22 -17.06
C GLN A 40 -27.03 5.86 -16.31
N TRP A 41 -26.24 6.87 -15.94
CA TRP A 41 -25.00 6.67 -15.18
C TRP A 41 -25.25 6.04 -13.80
N ALA A 42 -26.22 6.55 -13.03
CA ALA A 42 -26.54 6.06 -11.69
C ALA A 42 -27.05 4.62 -11.73
N THR A 43 -27.91 4.29 -12.69
CA THR A 43 -28.41 2.92 -12.89
C THR A 43 -27.28 1.97 -13.27
N GLN A 44 -26.38 2.39 -14.17
CA GLN A 44 -25.22 1.60 -14.54
C GLN A 44 -24.33 1.32 -13.33
N ARG A 45 -24.04 2.32 -12.49
CA ARG A 45 -23.23 2.16 -11.28
C ARG A 45 -23.88 1.25 -10.25
N LEU A 46 -25.18 1.41 -10.00
CA LEU A 46 -25.92 0.52 -9.10
C LEU A 46 -25.90 -0.92 -9.61
N ASN A 47 -26.09 -1.15 -10.91
CA ASN A 47 -25.97 -2.47 -11.51
C ASN A 47 -24.55 -3.05 -11.40
N ASP A 48 -23.50 -2.24 -11.61
CA ASP A 48 -22.12 -2.68 -11.41
C ASP A 48 -21.90 -3.18 -9.97
N TYR A 49 -22.38 -2.45 -8.96
CA TYR A 49 -22.31 -2.91 -7.56
C TYR A 49 -23.12 -4.17 -7.29
N LEU A 50 -24.31 -4.31 -7.88
CA LEU A 50 -25.17 -5.49 -7.65
C LEU A 50 -24.64 -6.75 -8.33
N VAL A 51 -24.10 -6.63 -9.54
CA VAL A 51 -23.65 -7.78 -10.34
C VAL A 51 -22.19 -8.14 -10.04
N LYS A 52 -21.31 -7.13 -9.94
CA LYS A 52 -19.86 -7.33 -9.77
C LYS A 52 -19.41 -7.14 -8.32
N GLY A 53 -20.24 -6.59 -7.45
CA GLY A 53 -19.90 -6.26 -6.06
C GLY A 53 -19.15 -4.94 -5.89
N TYR A 54 -18.76 -4.28 -6.98
CA TYR A 54 -18.00 -3.03 -6.97
C TYR A 54 -18.21 -2.21 -8.24
N ALA A 55 -17.87 -0.92 -8.22
CA ALA A 55 -17.81 -0.07 -9.42
C ALA A 55 -16.42 0.55 -9.57
N ILE A 56 -15.83 0.44 -10.76
CA ILE A 56 -14.50 1.01 -11.07
C ILE A 56 -14.65 2.26 -11.94
N ASN A 57 -13.82 3.26 -11.66
CA ASN A 57 -13.59 4.38 -12.57
C ASN A 57 -12.35 4.07 -13.43
N GLU A 58 -12.58 3.41 -14.56
CA GLU A 58 -11.52 2.91 -15.45
C GLU A 58 -10.60 4.02 -15.94
N LYS A 59 -11.15 5.20 -16.25
CA LYS A 59 -10.35 6.35 -16.69
C LYS A 59 -9.39 6.83 -15.61
N ARG A 60 -9.87 6.99 -14.37
CA ARG A 60 -9.01 7.39 -13.25
C ARG A 60 -7.98 6.32 -12.90
N LEU A 61 -8.33 5.05 -13.06
CA LEU A 61 -7.41 3.94 -12.84
C LEU A 61 -6.27 3.99 -13.88
N ALA A 62 -6.59 4.10 -15.16
CA ALA A 62 -5.60 4.23 -16.23
C ALA A 62 -4.71 5.48 -16.07
N GLU A 63 -5.27 6.61 -15.66
CA GLU A 63 -4.48 7.82 -15.35
C GLU A 63 -3.52 7.60 -14.18
N ALA A 64 -3.92 6.84 -13.16
CA ALA A 64 -3.07 6.53 -12.02
C ALA A 64 -1.93 5.56 -12.41
N GLU A 65 -2.24 4.52 -13.20
CA GLU A 65 -1.26 3.57 -13.73
C GLU A 65 -0.20 4.27 -14.58
N ASN A 66 -0.59 5.20 -15.46
CA ASN A 66 0.34 5.97 -16.27
C ASN A 66 1.29 6.82 -15.41
N ARG A 67 0.76 7.58 -14.44
CA ARG A 67 1.58 8.39 -13.51
C ARG A 67 2.55 7.53 -12.70
N PHE A 68 2.11 6.33 -12.34
CA PHE A 68 2.92 5.39 -11.61
C PHE A 68 4.08 4.85 -12.47
N SER A 69 3.81 4.52 -13.73
CA SER A 69 4.84 4.12 -14.70
C SER A 69 5.87 5.23 -14.93
N GLU A 70 5.42 6.48 -15.07
CA GLU A 70 6.32 7.64 -15.20
C GLU A 70 7.23 7.80 -13.98
N LEU A 71 6.68 7.68 -12.77
CA LEU A 71 7.46 7.77 -11.54
C LEU A 71 8.50 6.64 -11.45
N LYS A 72 8.12 5.41 -11.81
CA LYS A 72 9.03 4.26 -11.84
C LYS A 72 10.19 4.50 -12.80
N GLN A 73 9.92 5.02 -13.99
CA GLN A 73 10.96 5.36 -14.98
C GLN A 73 11.89 6.46 -14.47
N ALA A 74 11.34 7.49 -13.82
CA ALA A 74 12.15 8.55 -13.23
C ALA A 74 13.09 8.01 -12.15
N ILE A 75 12.61 7.15 -11.25
CA ILE A 75 13.45 6.54 -10.20
C ILE A 75 14.54 5.67 -10.82
N GLN A 76 14.21 4.85 -11.84
CA GLN A 76 15.21 4.04 -12.55
C GLN A 76 16.28 4.90 -13.25
N LEU A 77 15.91 6.06 -13.77
CA LEU A 77 16.86 7.00 -14.35
C LEU A 77 17.77 7.60 -13.27
N PHE A 78 17.19 8.02 -12.14
CA PHE A 78 17.96 8.52 -10.99
C PHE A 78 18.94 7.48 -10.45
N ASP A 79 18.51 6.22 -10.35
CA ASP A 79 19.35 5.09 -9.96
C ASP A 79 20.54 4.90 -10.90
N LYS A 80 20.30 4.88 -12.21
CA LYS A 80 21.37 4.78 -13.24
C LYS A 80 22.36 5.94 -13.17
N VAL A 81 21.88 7.17 -12.96
CA VAL A 81 22.75 8.35 -12.84
C VAL A 81 23.53 8.34 -11.53
N ALA A 82 22.92 7.86 -10.44
CA ALA A 82 23.58 7.71 -9.15
C ALA A 82 24.61 6.58 -9.11
N HIS A 83 24.50 5.60 -10.00
CA HIS A 83 25.54 4.60 -10.24
C HIS A 83 26.66 5.10 -11.17
N ALA A 84 26.35 6.02 -12.10
CA ALA A 84 27.33 6.60 -13.03
C ALA A 84 28.16 7.74 -12.43
N LYS A 85 27.65 8.44 -11.40
CA LYS A 85 28.41 9.37 -10.56
C LYS A 85 28.55 8.75 -9.18
N GLU A 86 29.76 8.61 -8.65
CA GLU A 86 29.96 8.30 -7.23
C GLU A 86 29.38 9.45 -6.38
N ILE A 87 28.09 9.36 -6.02
CA ILE A 87 27.47 10.33 -5.13
C ILE A 87 28.11 10.13 -3.76
N SER A 88 28.97 11.05 -3.37
CA SER A 88 29.91 10.95 -2.25
C SER A 88 29.30 10.99 -0.84
N GLY A 89 27.97 10.84 -0.71
CA GLY A 89 27.23 10.91 0.55
C GLY A 89 26.54 9.60 0.90
N SER A 90 26.96 8.97 2.00
CA SER A 90 26.40 7.70 2.51
C SER A 90 24.88 7.76 2.77
N GLU A 91 24.34 8.93 3.13
CA GLU A 91 22.90 9.15 3.29
C GLU A 91 22.14 9.12 1.96
N ALA A 92 22.71 9.71 0.90
CA ALA A 92 22.11 9.69 -0.43
C ALA A 92 22.08 8.26 -0.99
N GLN A 93 23.14 7.49 -0.77
CA GLN A 93 23.21 6.09 -1.17
C GLN A 93 22.23 5.21 -0.38
N GLY A 94 22.04 5.48 0.92
CA GLY A 94 21.03 4.83 1.75
C GLY A 94 19.60 5.11 1.27
N LEU A 95 19.29 6.37 0.94
CA LEU A 95 17.98 6.76 0.42
C LEU A 95 17.71 6.13 -0.95
N LEU A 96 18.71 6.12 -1.85
CA LEU A 96 18.61 5.46 -3.14
C LEU A 96 18.36 3.97 -3.01
N LYS A 97 19.05 3.29 -2.08
CA LYS A 97 18.79 1.88 -1.80
C LYS A 97 17.35 1.64 -1.34
N VAL A 98 16.83 2.45 -0.41
CA VAL A 98 15.44 2.35 0.04
C VAL A 98 14.45 2.59 -1.11
N LEU A 99 14.71 3.58 -1.96
CA LEU A 99 13.91 3.85 -3.14
C LEU A 99 13.93 2.67 -4.13
N ASN A 100 15.10 2.06 -4.35
CA ASN A 100 15.24 0.92 -5.24
C ASN A 100 14.56 -0.36 -4.70
N ASP A 101 14.67 -0.60 -3.39
CA ASP A 101 13.95 -1.70 -2.73
C ASP A 101 12.43 -1.50 -2.87
N PHE A 102 11.97 -0.26 -2.73
CA PHE A 102 10.55 0.10 -2.88
C PHE A 102 10.06 -0.08 -4.33
N THR A 103 10.82 0.37 -5.34
CA THR A 103 10.44 0.16 -6.75
C THR A 103 10.44 -1.31 -7.14
N THR A 104 11.36 -2.09 -6.58
CA THR A 104 11.41 -3.55 -6.77
C THR A 104 10.16 -4.22 -6.20
N ALA A 105 9.77 -3.88 -4.96
CA ALA A 105 8.56 -4.42 -4.35
C ALA A 105 7.29 -4.04 -5.15
N LEU A 106 7.24 -2.82 -5.66
CA LEU A 106 6.15 -2.35 -6.52
C LEU A 106 6.09 -3.08 -7.87
N ASP A 107 7.24 -3.37 -8.48
CA ASP A 107 7.33 -4.17 -9.71
C ASP A 107 6.85 -5.62 -9.50
N ILE A 108 7.14 -6.19 -8.33
CA ILE A 108 6.64 -7.51 -7.93
C ILE A 108 5.11 -7.49 -7.79
N LEU A 109 4.55 -6.46 -7.15
CA LEU A 109 3.11 -6.32 -6.97
C LEU A 109 2.38 -6.16 -8.32
N ASP A 110 2.90 -5.33 -9.20
CA ASP A 110 2.40 -5.12 -10.56
C ASP A 110 2.39 -6.42 -11.38
N LYS A 111 3.49 -7.19 -11.31
CA LYS A 111 3.58 -8.52 -11.93
C LYS A 111 2.60 -9.53 -11.34
N TYR A 112 2.28 -9.43 -10.05
CA TYR A 112 1.28 -10.27 -9.40
C TYR A 112 -0.12 -9.95 -9.91
N ASP A 113 -0.51 -8.67 -9.97
CA ASP A 113 -1.81 -8.23 -10.48
C ASP A 113 -2.03 -8.64 -11.94
N HIS A 114 -0.97 -8.65 -12.74
CA HIS A 114 -0.98 -9.12 -14.14
C HIS A 114 -0.70 -10.61 -14.32
N GLN A 115 -0.66 -11.41 -13.24
CA GLN A 115 -0.39 -12.86 -13.27
C GLN A 115 0.91 -13.25 -14.00
N ALA A 116 1.87 -12.32 -14.08
CA ALA A 116 3.16 -12.49 -14.75
C ALA A 116 4.30 -12.84 -13.77
N LEU A 117 4.00 -12.96 -12.48
CA LEU A 117 4.98 -13.27 -11.44
C LEU A 117 5.53 -14.70 -11.59
N LYS A 118 6.83 -14.83 -11.85
CA LYS A 118 7.54 -16.12 -11.87
C LYS A 118 8.32 -16.30 -10.57
N ILE A 119 7.82 -17.16 -9.68
CA ILE A 119 8.49 -17.49 -8.41
C ILE A 119 9.69 -18.39 -8.72
N GLN A 120 10.91 -17.88 -8.57
CA GLN A 120 12.11 -18.72 -8.59
C GLN A 120 12.23 -19.43 -7.24
N LYS A 121 12.25 -20.77 -7.24
CA LYS A 121 12.48 -21.55 -6.02
C LYS A 121 13.91 -21.30 -5.52
N SER A 122 14.05 -20.56 -4.42
CA SER A 122 15.34 -20.38 -3.75
C SER A 122 15.80 -21.68 -3.08
N LYS A 123 17.07 -22.04 -3.27
CA LYS A 123 17.77 -23.15 -2.59
C LYS A 123 18.55 -22.58 -1.39
N SER A 124 17.89 -22.16 -0.32
CA SER A 124 18.58 -21.93 0.96
C SER A 124 17.89 -22.71 2.07
N LYS A 125 18.68 -23.54 2.76
CA LYS A 125 18.25 -24.42 3.87
C LYS A 125 18.30 -23.73 5.23
N GLU A 126 18.72 -22.48 5.32
CA GLU A 126 18.64 -21.69 6.54
C GLU A 126 17.31 -20.93 6.57
N VAL A 127 16.45 -21.30 7.52
CA VAL A 127 15.13 -20.71 7.68
C VAL A 127 15.29 -19.36 8.39
N PHE A 128 15.42 -18.30 7.61
CA PHE A 128 15.35 -16.94 8.13
C PHE A 128 14.03 -16.72 8.88
N ARG A 129 14.12 -16.43 10.19
CA ARG A 129 12.97 -16.21 11.08
C ARG A 129 13.18 -14.96 11.92
N ILE A 130 12.23 -14.04 11.86
CA ILE A 130 12.23 -12.84 12.68
C ILE A 130 11.65 -13.20 14.04
N SER A 131 12.42 -12.94 15.10
CA SER A 131 11.93 -13.10 16.46
C SER A 131 11.00 -11.95 16.85
N TYR A 132 10.10 -12.22 17.78
CA TYR A 132 9.22 -11.20 18.35
C TYR A 132 10.02 -10.02 18.95
N LYS A 133 11.15 -10.29 19.60
CA LYS A 133 12.00 -9.24 20.18
C LYS A 133 12.59 -8.33 19.10
N GLU A 134 13.06 -8.88 17.98
CA GLU A 134 13.59 -8.10 16.86
C GLU A 134 12.50 -7.25 16.21
N ALA A 135 11.31 -7.82 16.01
CA ALA A 135 10.18 -7.11 15.42
C ALA A 135 9.75 -5.92 16.31
N ILE A 136 9.65 -6.13 17.64
CA ILE A 136 9.35 -5.04 18.58
C ILE A 136 10.42 -3.96 18.57
N LYS A 137 11.70 -4.35 18.62
CA LYS A 137 12.82 -3.40 18.55
C LYS A 137 12.79 -2.57 17.27
N ALA A 138 12.44 -3.18 16.13
CA ALA A 138 12.30 -2.48 14.86
C ALA A 138 11.14 -1.47 14.90
N ILE A 139 10.00 -1.83 15.51
CA ILE A 139 8.83 -0.95 15.69
C ILE A 139 9.15 0.20 16.64
N GLU A 140 9.87 -0.04 17.73
CA GLU A 140 10.36 1.01 18.63
C GLU A 140 11.29 1.98 17.90
N GLY A 141 12.20 1.46 17.06
CA GLY A 141 13.05 2.27 16.20
C GLY A 141 12.24 3.14 15.23
N LEU A 142 11.15 2.60 14.67
CA LEU A 142 10.22 3.35 13.83
C LEU A 142 9.53 4.47 14.61
N LYS A 143 9.03 4.17 15.82
CA LYS A 143 8.38 5.15 16.72
C LYS A 143 9.31 6.32 17.06
N ASN A 144 10.57 6.01 17.37
CA ASN A 144 11.56 7.01 17.75
C ASN A 144 11.99 7.91 16.58
N LYS A 145 12.09 7.35 15.36
CA LYS A 145 12.54 8.09 14.18
C LYS A 145 11.47 8.97 13.55
N PHE A 146 10.24 8.47 13.43
CA PHE A 146 9.21 9.15 12.65
C PHE A 146 8.21 9.93 13.50
N GLY A 147 8.26 9.76 14.82
CA GLY A 147 7.31 10.40 15.73
C GLY A 147 5.88 9.88 15.54
N GLY A 148 5.11 9.90 16.61
CA GLY A 148 3.72 9.46 16.58
C GLY A 148 2.99 9.93 17.82
N SER A 149 1.68 9.67 17.87
CA SER A 149 0.92 9.80 19.11
C SER A 149 1.58 8.94 20.21
N ALA A 150 1.37 9.26 21.48
CA ALA A 150 1.84 8.42 22.59
C ALA A 150 1.35 6.95 22.48
N LEU A 151 0.27 6.74 21.73
CA LEU A 151 -0.38 5.46 21.47
C LEU A 151 0.21 4.68 20.28
N PHE A 152 1.00 5.33 19.41
CA PHE A 152 1.59 4.69 18.24
C PHE A 152 2.55 3.57 18.65
N GLY A 153 2.38 2.39 18.04
CA GLY A 153 3.24 1.23 18.28
C GLY A 153 3.04 0.54 19.62
N ASN A 154 2.11 1.01 20.46
CA ASN A 154 1.76 0.29 21.68
C ASN A 154 0.90 -0.92 21.31
N GLU A 155 1.35 -2.12 21.69
CA GLU A 155 0.54 -3.32 21.51
C GLU A 155 -0.76 -3.20 22.29
N LYS A 156 -1.87 -3.53 21.61
CA LYS A 156 -3.20 -3.56 22.23
C LYS A 156 -3.35 -4.78 23.14
N ASP A 157 -2.84 -5.91 22.67
CA ASP A 157 -2.93 -7.23 23.30
C ASP A 157 -1.89 -8.17 22.68
N LYS A 158 -1.96 -9.48 22.98
CA LYS A 158 -1.04 -10.50 22.45
C LYS A 158 -1.27 -10.86 20.97
N SER A 159 -2.18 -10.18 20.26
CA SER A 159 -2.50 -10.49 18.86
C SER A 159 -1.33 -10.26 17.91
N PHE A 160 -0.41 -9.32 18.19
CA PHE A 160 0.78 -9.14 17.36
C PHE A 160 1.68 -10.39 17.43
N LYS A 161 1.97 -10.86 18.65
CA LYS A 161 2.71 -12.11 18.87
C LYS A 161 2.03 -13.31 18.21
N GLY A 162 0.71 -13.38 18.27
CA GLY A 162 -0.07 -14.41 17.57
C GLY A 162 0.08 -14.34 16.05
N SER A 163 -0.04 -13.13 15.48
CA SER A 163 0.11 -12.87 14.05
C SER A 163 1.51 -13.22 13.54
N LEU A 164 2.55 -12.86 14.29
CA LEU A 164 3.93 -13.18 13.97
C LEU A 164 4.21 -14.69 14.05
N ASN A 165 3.66 -15.39 15.05
CA ASN A 165 3.82 -16.84 15.11
C ASN A 165 3.01 -17.57 14.04
N GLY A 166 1.85 -17.01 13.65
CA GLY A 166 0.98 -17.57 12.61
C GLY A 166 1.70 -17.72 11.27
N ILE A 167 2.54 -16.75 10.90
CA ILE A 167 3.27 -16.81 9.63
C ILE A 167 4.40 -17.86 9.61
N TYR A 168 4.75 -18.43 10.76
CA TYR A 168 5.74 -19.51 10.87
C TYR A 168 5.10 -20.85 11.27
N GLN A 169 3.78 -20.98 11.17
CA GLN A 169 3.10 -22.24 11.43
C GLN A 169 3.38 -23.27 10.33
N THR A 170 3.43 -24.53 10.74
CA THR A 170 3.58 -25.68 9.86
C THR A 170 2.35 -26.58 9.96
N PHE A 171 2.01 -27.22 8.85
CA PHE A 171 1.02 -28.29 8.79
C PHE A 171 1.67 -29.49 8.09
N ASP A 172 1.63 -30.65 8.73
CA ASP A 172 2.24 -31.89 8.21
C ASP A 172 3.73 -31.71 7.81
N GLY A 173 4.48 -31.00 8.66
CA GLY A 173 5.91 -30.71 8.44
C GLY A 173 6.22 -29.71 7.32
N LYS A 174 5.21 -29.11 6.69
CA LYS A 174 5.37 -28.08 5.65
C LYS A 174 4.96 -26.72 6.18
N ASP A 175 5.76 -25.69 5.87
CA ASP A 175 5.40 -24.30 6.17
C ASP A 175 4.07 -23.95 5.49
N LEU A 176 3.15 -23.34 6.26
CA LEU A 176 1.89 -22.84 5.71
C LEU A 176 2.11 -21.72 4.69
N TYR A 177 3.19 -20.96 4.89
CA TYR A 177 3.67 -19.92 3.99
C TYR A 177 5.13 -20.22 3.64
N PRO A 178 5.40 -20.97 2.56
CA PRO A 178 6.75 -21.36 2.19
C PRO A 178 7.73 -20.23 1.95
N SER A 179 7.30 -19.10 1.38
CA SER A 179 8.19 -18.03 0.93
C SER A 179 8.24 -16.84 1.89
N VAL A 180 9.30 -16.04 1.85
CA VAL A 180 9.38 -14.81 2.67
C VAL A 180 8.40 -13.76 2.19
N GLU A 181 8.11 -13.74 0.90
CA GLU A 181 7.07 -12.91 0.29
C GLU A 181 5.70 -13.22 0.89
N GLU A 182 5.35 -14.51 0.96
CA GLU A 182 4.09 -14.98 1.55
C GLU A 182 4.03 -14.68 3.04
N LYS A 183 5.10 -14.98 3.79
CA LYS A 183 5.19 -14.67 5.23
C LYS A 183 5.02 -13.17 5.49
N GLY A 184 5.69 -12.32 4.72
CA GLY A 184 5.58 -10.87 4.81
C GLY A 184 4.17 -10.38 4.49
N ALA A 185 3.58 -10.84 3.39
CA ALA A 185 2.24 -10.45 2.95
C ALA A 185 1.17 -10.85 3.99
N HIS A 186 1.26 -12.06 4.54
CA HIS A 186 0.35 -12.52 5.59
C HIS A 186 0.55 -11.78 6.91
N LEU A 187 1.79 -11.44 7.27
CA LEU A 187 2.07 -10.61 8.46
C LEU A 187 1.43 -9.22 8.30
N LEU A 188 1.59 -8.59 7.13
CA LEU A 188 0.95 -7.32 6.83
C LEU A 188 -0.58 -7.42 7.00
N TYR A 189 -1.19 -8.44 6.39
CA TYR A 189 -2.62 -8.67 6.48
C TYR A 189 -3.09 -8.86 7.94
N PHE A 190 -2.42 -9.72 8.70
CA PHE A 190 -2.81 -10.01 10.09
C PHE A 190 -2.67 -8.79 11.00
N VAL A 191 -1.60 -8.01 10.89
CA VAL A 191 -1.41 -6.81 11.72
C VAL A 191 -2.48 -5.76 11.42
N VAL A 192 -2.85 -5.58 10.15
CA VAL A 192 -3.94 -4.65 9.77
C VAL A 192 -5.29 -5.15 10.26
N LYS A 193 -5.61 -6.43 10.01
CA LYS A 193 -6.92 -7.02 10.32
C LYS A 193 -7.16 -7.17 11.82
N ASN A 194 -6.15 -7.62 12.57
CA ASN A 194 -6.29 -7.88 13.99
C ASN A 194 -6.17 -6.61 14.85
N HIS A 195 -5.83 -5.47 14.24
CA HIS A 195 -5.58 -4.21 14.94
C HIS A 195 -4.64 -4.40 16.14
N SER A 196 -3.49 -5.03 15.88
CA SER A 196 -2.59 -5.50 16.94
C SER A 196 -1.96 -4.39 17.78
N PHE A 197 -2.00 -3.15 17.30
CA PHE A 197 -1.53 -1.96 17.98
C PHE A 197 -2.67 -0.97 18.22
N THR A 198 -2.55 -0.17 19.27
CA THR A 198 -3.52 0.88 19.62
C THR A 198 -3.61 1.95 18.53
N ASP A 199 -2.48 2.31 17.92
CA ASP A 199 -2.41 3.20 16.77
C ASP A 199 -1.27 2.76 15.83
N GLY A 200 -1.40 3.07 14.55
CA GLY A 200 -0.34 2.86 13.55
C GLY A 200 -0.39 1.54 12.78
N ASN A 201 -1.40 0.69 12.97
CA ASN A 201 -1.47 -0.67 12.39
C ASN A 201 -1.08 -0.73 10.90
N LYS A 202 -1.62 0.13 10.05
CA LYS A 202 -1.31 0.16 8.61
C LYS A 202 0.17 0.50 8.33
N ARG A 203 0.72 1.47 9.06
CA ARG A 203 2.11 1.91 8.93
C ARG A 203 3.07 0.85 9.47
N ILE A 204 2.76 0.28 10.62
CA ILE A 204 3.54 -0.79 11.24
C ILE A 204 3.52 -2.05 10.36
N ALA A 205 2.37 -2.42 9.81
CA ALA A 205 2.23 -3.55 8.90
C ALA A 205 3.06 -3.37 7.62
N ALA A 206 3.00 -2.18 6.99
CA ALA A 206 3.82 -1.87 5.82
C ALA A 206 5.32 -1.85 6.15
N PHE A 207 5.69 -1.29 7.29
CA PHE A 207 7.08 -1.30 7.76
C PHE A 207 7.57 -2.73 8.01
N LEU A 208 6.80 -3.56 8.71
CA LEU A 208 7.15 -4.95 8.99
C LEU A 208 7.27 -5.77 7.71
N PHE A 209 6.42 -5.52 6.73
CA PHE A 209 6.55 -6.13 5.40
C PHE A 209 7.92 -5.86 4.82
N VAL A 210 8.31 -4.59 4.67
CA VAL A 210 9.62 -4.20 4.13
C VAL A 210 10.77 -4.71 5.00
N PHE A 211 10.63 -4.65 6.33
CA PHE A 211 11.61 -5.14 7.29
C PHE A 211 11.86 -6.65 7.12
N CYS A 212 10.83 -7.45 6.83
CA CYS A 212 11.00 -8.88 6.58
C CYS A 212 11.88 -9.15 5.35
N TYR A 213 11.68 -8.41 4.27
CA TYR A 213 12.51 -8.52 3.08
C TYR A 213 13.94 -8.05 3.34
N ALA A 214 14.10 -6.86 3.93
CA ALA A 214 15.41 -6.30 4.21
C ALA A 214 16.26 -7.23 5.10
N ALA A 215 15.64 -7.82 6.13
CA ALA A 215 16.31 -8.75 7.02
C ALA A 215 16.60 -10.10 6.35
N TYR A 216 15.72 -10.60 5.47
CA TYR A 216 15.99 -11.79 4.66
C TYR A 216 17.16 -11.60 3.70
N PHE A 217 17.20 -10.47 2.97
CA PHE A 217 18.30 -10.15 2.06
C PHE A 217 19.61 -9.92 2.81
N ALA A 218 19.58 -9.24 3.96
CA ALA A 218 20.76 -9.08 4.80
C ALA A 218 21.31 -10.44 5.24
N PHE A 219 20.45 -11.34 5.74
CA PHE A 219 20.83 -12.69 6.15
C PHE A 219 21.52 -13.48 5.02
N HIS A 220 20.95 -13.45 3.81
CA HIS A 220 21.52 -14.16 2.66
C HIS A 220 22.79 -13.48 2.10
N SER A 221 22.94 -12.17 2.29
CA SER A 221 24.16 -11.46 1.91
C SER A 221 25.35 -11.75 2.83
N TYR A 222 25.10 -12.07 4.10
CA TYR A 222 26.14 -12.47 5.06
C TYR A 222 26.47 -13.97 5.01
N ALA A 223 25.56 -14.82 4.52
CA ALA A 223 25.82 -16.25 4.32
C ALA A 223 26.69 -16.57 3.08
N LEU A 224 27.02 -15.56 2.27
CA LEU A 224 27.84 -15.68 1.05
C LEU A 224 29.30 -15.20 1.24
N ILE A 225 29.71 -14.88 2.48
CA ILE A 225 31.09 -14.56 2.88
C ILE A 225 31.57 -15.68 3.81
#